data_AF-A0A4R3LCF1-F1
#
_entry.id   AF-A0A4R3LCF1-F1
#
_cell.length_a   1.000
_cell.length_b   1.000
_cell.length_c   1.000
_cell.angle_alpha   90.00
_cell.angle_beta   90.00
_cell.angle_gamma   90.00
#
_symmetry.space_group_name_H-M   'P 1'
#
loop_
_entity.id
_entity.type
_entity.pdbx_description
1 polymer ?
#
loop_
_entity_poly.entity_id
_entity_poly.type
_entity_poly.pdbx_seq_one_letter_code
_entity_poly.pdbx_strand_id
1 'polypeptide(L)' 'MFQNRERRLPSRARGHYREYTVPTPGSRDRGARRIVTGGDPPTEFWYTADHYRTFRSFEVPR' A
#
# COMPACT_ATOMS: atom_id res chain seq x y z
N MET A 1 7.06 -3.71 5.84
CA MET A 1 5.82 -4.50 6.11
C MET A 1 4.73 -3.52 6.53
N PHE A 2 3.51 -3.70 6.04
CA PHE A 2 2.36 -2.87 6.43
C PHE A 2 1.48 -3.64 7.42
N GLN A 3 1.14 -3.02 8.55
CA GLN A 3 0.44 -3.72 9.65
C GLN A 3 -1.08 -3.60 9.57
N ASN A 4 -1.63 -2.69 8.76
CA ASN A 4 -3.07 -2.43 8.67
C ASN A 4 -3.73 -2.22 10.06
N ARG A 5 -3.10 -1.43 10.94
CA ARG A 5 -3.55 -1.24 12.34
C ARG A 5 -4.90 -0.55 12.42
N GLU A 6 -5.13 0.40 11.53
CA GLU A 6 -6.35 1.18 11.37
C GLU A 6 -7.45 0.40 10.62
N ARG A 7 -7.16 -0.86 10.21
CA ARG A 7 -8.10 -1.78 9.54
C ARG A 7 -8.79 -1.16 8.31
N ARG A 8 -8.03 -0.38 7.54
CA ARG A 8 -8.48 0.26 6.29
C ARG A 8 -8.50 -0.69 5.10
N LEU A 9 -7.68 -1.74 5.16
CA LEU A 9 -7.71 -2.87 4.23
C LEU A 9 -8.38 -4.09 4.89
N PRO A 10 -8.78 -5.13 4.13
CA PRO A 10 -9.32 -6.36 4.70
C PRO A 10 -8.44 -6.96 5.81
N SER A 11 -9.06 -7.59 6.81
CA SER A 11 -8.31 -8.24 7.89
C SER A 11 -7.60 -9.49 7.37
N ARG A 12 -6.29 -9.58 7.62
CA ARG A 12 -5.41 -10.67 7.18
C ARG A 12 -4.38 -10.99 8.26
N ALA A 13 -3.76 -12.17 8.16
CA ALA A 13 -2.69 -12.57 9.07
C ALA A 13 -1.51 -11.58 9.06
N ARG A 14 -0.81 -11.48 10.19
CA ARG A 14 0.41 -10.67 10.30
C ARG A 14 1.41 -11.13 9.24
N GLY A 15 1.88 -10.19 8.43
CA GLY A 15 2.89 -10.42 7.38
C GLY A 15 2.29 -10.37 5.98
N HIS A 16 0.97 -10.43 5.86
CA HIS A 16 0.28 -10.48 4.58
C HIS A 16 0.49 -9.22 3.72
N TYR A 17 0.62 -8.03 4.33
CA TYR A 17 0.76 -6.78 3.61
C TYR A 17 2.20 -6.24 3.60
N ARG A 18 2.64 -5.75 2.42
CA ARG A 18 3.91 -5.03 2.23
C ARG A 18 3.64 -3.63 1.68
N GLU A 19 4.52 -2.67 1.96
CA GLU A 19 4.39 -1.30 1.48
C GLU A 19 5.62 -0.88 0.67
N TYR A 20 5.38 0.02 -0.28
CA TYR A 20 6.38 0.53 -1.21
C TYR A 20 6.19 2.03 -1.39
N THR A 21 7.29 2.78 -1.42
CA THR A 21 7.26 4.23 -1.64
C THR A 21 6.95 4.52 -3.10
N VAL A 22 6.02 5.43 -3.35
CA VAL A 22 5.86 6.05 -4.68
C VAL A 22 6.49 7.44 -4.62
N PRO A 23 7.55 7.74 -5.41
CA PRO A 23 8.18 9.04 -5.40
C PRO A 23 7.18 10.17 -5.66
N THR A 24 7.30 11.25 -4.87
CA THR A 24 6.55 12.48 -5.11
C THR A 24 7.50 13.48 -5.78
N PRO A 25 7.29 13.84 -7.06
CA PRO A 25 8.17 14.76 -7.77
C PRO A 25 8.37 16.06 -6.99
N GLY A 26 9.63 16.50 -6.86
CA GLY A 26 10.00 17.70 -6.12
C GLY A 26 10.01 17.57 -4.60
N SER A 27 9.59 16.45 -4.02
CA SER A 27 9.73 16.24 -2.57
C SER A 27 11.17 15.94 -2.19
N ARG A 28 11.60 16.47 -1.02
CA ARG A 28 12.88 16.13 -0.37
C ARG A 28 12.78 14.92 0.54
N ASP A 29 11.56 14.43 0.79
CA ASP A 29 11.26 13.26 1.59
C ASP A 29 10.54 12.17 0.77
N ARG A 30 10.13 11.10 1.43
CA ARG A 30 9.40 9.99 0.79
C ARG A 30 8.00 10.36 0.31
N GLY A 31 7.49 11.55 0.62
CA GLY A 31 6.12 11.98 0.38
C GLY A 31 5.07 11.11 1.06
N ALA A 32 3.80 11.34 0.74
CA ALA A 32 2.66 10.61 1.28
C ALA A 32 2.27 9.36 0.47
N ARG A 33 2.74 9.26 -0.79
CA ARG A 33 2.26 8.27 -1.76
C ARG A 33 2.88 6.90 -1.53
N ARG A 34 2.06 5.84 -1.51
CA ARG A 34 2.50 4.46 -1.32
C ARG A 34 1.69 3.49 -2.18
N ILE A 35 2.32 2.38 -2.54
CA ILE A 35 1.62 1.16 -2.93
C ILE A 35 1.67 0.20 -1.74
N VAL A 36 0.54 -0.44 -1.45
CA VAL A 36 0.46 -1.58 -0.54
C VAL A 36 0.10 -2.80 -1.36
N THR A 37 0.81 -3.91 -1.15
CA THR A 37 0.48 -5.21 -1.75
C THR A 37 0.07 -6.21 -0.69
N GLY A 38 -0.77 -7.17 -1.08
CA GLY A 38 -1.21 -8.29 -0.25
C GLY A 38 -0.88 -9.64 -0.90
N GLY A 39 -0.42 -10.59 -0.09
CA GLY A 39 -0.04 -11.93 -0.53
C GLY A 39 1.47 -12.10 -0.74
N ASP A 40 1.88 -13.37 -0.84
CA ASP A 40 3.25 -13.79 -1.18
C ASP A 40 3.15 -15.04 -2.07
N PRO A 41 3.15 -14.91 -3.41
CA PRO A 41 3.35 -13.68 -4.19
C PRO A 41 2.16 -12.70 -4.12
N PRO A 42 2.36 -11.39 -4.44
CA PRO A 42 1.29 -10.40 -4.44
C PRO A 42 0.15 -10.73 -5.41
N THR A 43 -1.08 -10.73 -4.89
CA THR A 43 -2.31 -10.88 -5.68
C THR A 43 -3.28 -9.71 -5.50
N GLU A 44 -3.05 -8.87 -4.50
CA GLU A 44 -3.89 -7.74 -4.15
C GLU A 44 -3.04 -6.46 -4.13
N PHE A 45 -3.53 -5.37 -4.72
CA PHE A 45 -2.78 -4.12 -4.89
C PHE A 45 -3.65 -2.90 -4.54
N TRP A 46 -3.07 -1.98 -3.76
CA TRP A 46 -3.70 -0.72 -3.41
C TRP A 46 -2.73 0.44 -3.52
N TYR A 47 -3.23 1.58 -3.95
CA TYR A 47 -2.54 2.85 -3.92
C TYR A 47 -3.14 3.76 -2.83
N THR A 48 -2.29 4.45 -2.10
CA THR A 48 -2.69 5.56 -1.21
C THR A 48 -1.91 6.81 -1.61
N ALA A 49 -2.62 7.93 -1.74
CA ALA A 49 -2.03 9.24 -2.02
C ALA A 49 -1.80 10.07 -0.74
N ASP A 50 -2.39 9.65 0.37
CA ASP A 50 -2.64 10.44 1.57
C ASP A 50 -2.11 9.75 2.83
N HIS A 51 -1.03 8.98 2.67
CA HIS A 51 -0.32 8.30 3.76
C HIS A 51 -1.25 7.39 4.59
N TYR A 52 -1.86 6.41 3.91
CA TYR A 52 -2.69 5.33 4.46
C TYR A 52 -4.07 5.77 5.00
N ARG A 53 -4.51 7.01 4.73
CA ARG A 53 -5.85 7.48 5.15
C ARG A 53 -6.94 6.91 4.25
N THR A 54 -6.70 6.86 2.95
CA THR A 54 -7.58 6.23 1.95
C THR A 54 -6.79 5.34 1.00
N PHE A 55 -7.48 4.35 0.42
CA PHE A 55 -6.91 3.37 -0.51
C PHE A 55 -7.77 3.25 -1.75
N ARG A 56 -7.12 3.06 -2.90
CA ARG A 56 -7.75 2.66 -4.16
C ARG A 56 -7.14 1.35 -4.61
N SER A 57 -7.97 0.32 -4.81
CA SER A 57 -7.52 -0.94 -5.40
C SER A 57 -7.27 -0.76 -6.90
N PHE A 58 -6.33 -1.54 -7.43
CA PHE A 58 -6.08 -1.63 -8.87
C PHE A 58 -5.61 -3.03 -9.24
N GLU A 59 -5.71 -3.36 -10.52
CA GLU A 59 -5.21 -4.61 -11.06
C GLU A 59 -3.89 -4.36 -11.81
N VAL A 60 -2.97 -5.30 -11.70
CA VAL A 60 -1.76 -5.33 -12.51
C VAL A 60 -1.99 -6.32 -13.65
N PRO A 61 -1.94 -5.89 -14.92
CA PRO A 61 -2.04 -6.80 -16.05
C PRO A 61 -0.97 -7.89 -15.94
N ARG A 62 -1.35 -9.13 -16.28
CA ARG A 62 -0.42 -10.26 -16.38
C ARG A 62 0.41 -10.18 -17.64
#